data_AF-A0A967NAQ8-F1
#
_entry.id   AF-A0A967NAQ8-F1
#
_cell.length_a   1.000
_cell.length_b   1.000
_cell.length_c   1.000
_cell.angle_alpha   90.00
_cell.angle_beta   90.00
_cell.angle_gamma   90.00
#
_symmetry.space_group_name_H-M   'P 1'
#
loop_
_entity.id
_entity.type
_entity.pdbx_description
1 polymer ?
#
loop_
_entity_poly.entity_id
_entity_poly.type
_entity_poly.pdbx_seq_one_letter_code
_entity_poly.pdbx_strand_id
1 'polypeptide(L)'
;MPRDDSNPEDFRFVTGPVREGSRPVHLYNEGLVIFYYDASRLERVQAVGPTILEYFNEDVLRDEKLDELFEDGSLVVHLLAGDGGADLEVVTGHDLTEEEKEGGRWLEPRSAWIALPSGRLRIETYNSAPFSDGDEPGGEVRVPPGDYLLTVHSKDWTGMEMEDGDDVLERAEEAGIEVYDGERVDDVIVLTSLDEGEDRPSRGILFEDLYTAEPEPWPSPGGEVLFEGWAGTYHDGTFEDEAGLEGVGAGMAELGMEPLGDFVLDRFGGVQVRGWAGAGLPFHGIVHKSAFSGLTVDLYTRFDDGTSLTTSTIAAPEDPEHGIFRRSRAGGSVEELHETHMEALAEHAEAGRAPVEPGTTRLGVIEAIDEFLARQQG
;
A
#
# COMPACT_ATOMS: atom_id res chain seq x y z
N MET A 1 15.86 9.00 -34.10
CA MET A 1 15.09 8.94 -35.36
C MET A 1 13.63 8.72 -34.95
N PRO A 2 12.62 9.22 -35.67
CA PRO A 2 11.24 8.84 -35.36
C PRO A 2 11.11 7.31 -35.50
N ARG A 3 10.42 6.67 -34.55
CA ARG A 3 10.14 5.22 -34.58
C ARG A 3 9.29 4.84 -35.78
N ASP A 4 9.44 3.61 -36.27
CA ASP A 4 8.58 3.06 -37.30
C ASP A 4 7.47 2.25 -36.62
N ASP A 5 6.38 2.94 -36.28
CA ASP A 5 5.26 2.39 -35.51
C ASP A 5 4.54 1.23 -36.23
N SER A 6 4.93 0.89 -37.46
CA SER A 6 4.42 -0.24 -38.23
C SER A 6 5.18 -1.55 -38.04
N ASN A 7 6.29 -1.56 -37.29
CA ASN A 7 7.10 -2.76 -37.04
C ASN A 7 6.69 -3.45 -35.73
N PRO A 8 6.11 -4.67 -35.77
CA PRO A 8 5.75 -5.41 -34.55
C PRO A 8 6.94 -5.74 -33.64
N GLU A 9 8.17 -5.75 -34.17
CA GLU A 9 9.36 -5.94 -33.34
C GLU A 9 9.62 -4.76 -32.39
N ASP A 10 9.11 -3.56 -32.71
CA ASP A 10 9.25 -2.36 -31.88
C ASP A 10 8.37 -2.41 -30.62
N PHE A 11 7.44 -3.36 -30.53
CA PHE A 11 6.57 -3.60 -29.36
C PHE A 11 7.00 -4.80 -28.51
N ARG A 12 8.17 -5.40 -28.77
CA ARG A 12 8.72 -6.44 -27.89
C ARG A 12 8.89 -5.97 -26.46
N PHE A 13 9.11 -4.67 -26.25
CA PHE A 13 9.15 -4.10 -24.92
C PHE A 13 7.79 -4.14 -24.21
N VAL A 14 6.65 -4.33 -24.90
CA VAL A 14 5.33 -4.37 -24.26
C VAL A 14 5.00 -5.78 -23.79
N THR A 15 5.15 -6.78 -24.66
CA THR A 15 4.64 -8.15 -24.43
C THR A 15 5.64 -9.27 -24.67
N GLY A 16 6.88 -8.94 -25.07
CA GLY A 16 7.87 -9.91 -25.48
C GLY A 16 8.95 -10.17 -24.41
N PRO A 17 9.60 -11.35 -24.46
CA PRO A 17 10.80 -11.59 -23.68
C PRO A 17 11.85 -10.54 -23.99
N VAL A 18 12.35 -9.86 -22.95
CA VAL A 18 13.37 -8.82 -23.09
C VAL A 18 14.64 -9.38 -23.75
N ARG A 19 14.96 -10.66 -23.48
CA ARG A 19 16.03 -11.40 -24.16
C ARG A 19 15.84 -12.93 -24.10
N GLU A 20 16.67 -13.67 -24.83
CA GLU A 20 16.69 -15.14 -24.77
C GLU A 20 16.98 -15.63 -23.34
N GLY A 21 16.16 -16.56 -22.86
CA GLY A 21 16.29 -17.11 -21.50
C GLY A 21 15.50 -16.38 -20.41
N SER A 22 14.82 -15.28 -20.77
CA SER A 22 13.85 -14.61 -19.89
C SER A 22 12.71 -15.56 -19.52
N ARG A 23 12.19 -15.43 -18.30
CA ARG A 23 11.15 -16.29 -17.76
C ARG A 23 9.99 -15.42 -17.25
N PRO A 24 8.80 -15.50 -17.88
CA PRO A 24 7.66 -14.73 -17.43
C PRO A 24 7.14 -15.30 -16.10
N VAL A 25 6.68 -14.39 -15.24
CA VAL A 25 6.04 -14.68 -13.96
C VAL A 25 4.86 -13.73 -13.82
N HIS A 26 3.65 -14.31 -13.76
CA HIS A 26 2.40 -13.55 -13.63
C HIS A 26 1.90 -13.70 -12.21
N LEU A 27 1.60 -12.58 -11.55
CA LEU A 27 1.16 -12.53 -10.17
C LEU A 27 -0.10 -11.69 -10.07
N TYR A 28 -0.92 -11.98 -9.07
CA TYR A 28 -1.99 -11.11 -8.62
C TYR A 28 -1.62 -10.51 -7.27
N ASN A 29 -1.83 -9.20 -7.09
CA ASN A 29 -1.41 -8.45 -5.92
C ASN A 29 -2.49 -7.47 -5.45
N GLU A 30 -2.93 -7.60 -4.20
CA GLU A 30 -3.85 -6.68 -3.50
C GLU A 30 -3.23 -6.07 -2.23
N GLY A 31 -1.91 -5.88 -2.21
CA GLY A 31 -1.27 -5.18 -1.09
C GLY A 31 0.05 -4.54 -1.46
N LEU A 32 0.20 -4.14 -2.72
CA LEU A 32 1.35 -3.37 -3.21
C LEU A 32 2.74 -3.99 -2.96
N VAL A 33 2.86 -5.32 -2.78
CA VAL A 33 4.14 -5.95 -2.41
C VAL A 33 4.40 -7.26 -3.16
N ILE A 34 5.64 -7.41 -3.62
CA ILE A 34 6.24 -8.66 -4.08
C ILE A 34 7.37 -9.10 -3.14
N PHE A 35 7.34 -10.36 -2.74
CA PHE A 35 8.34 -11.04 -1.93
C PHE A 35 9.22 -11.92 -2.82
N TYR A 36 10.54 -11.74 -2.72
CA TYR A 36 11.54 -12.60 -3.33
C TYR A 36 12.32 -13.33 -2.23
N TYR A 37 12.36 -14.66 -2.31
CA TYR A 37 13.13 -15.47 -1.36
C TYR A 37 13.52 -16.81 -1.96
N ASP A 38 14.56 -17.45 -1.44
CA ASP A 38 14.87 -18.83 -1.81
C ASP A 38 13.89 -19.81 -1.18
N ALA A 39 13.40 -20.79 -1.94
CA ALA A 39 12.43 -21.76 -1.44
C ALA A 39 12.87 -22.51 -0.16
N SER A 40 14.18 -22.67 0.07
CA SER A 40 14.71 -23.28 1.31
C SER A 40 14.64 -22.37 2.54
N ARG A 41 14.35 -21.08 2.37
CA ARG A 41 14.20 -20.08 3.42
C ARG A 41 12.74 -19.89 3.88
N LEU A 42 11.79 -20.62 3.30
CA LEU A 42 10.36 -20.42 3.56
C LEU A 42 10.02 -20.44 5.06
N GLU A 43 10.46 -21.45 5.81
CA GLU A 43 10.18 -21.55 7.24
C GLU A 43 10.73 -20.35 8.04
N ARG A 44 11.86 -19.79 7.59
CA ARG A 44 12.50 -18.62 8.22
C ARG A 44 11.73 -17.34 7.92
N VAL A 45 11.29 -17.15 6.68
CA VAL A 45 10.42 -16.02 6.29
C VAL A 45 9.10 -16.09 7.06
N GLN A 46 8.47 -17.27 7.12
CA GLN A 46 7.25 -17.53 7.90
C GLN A 46 7.39 -17.20 9.39
N ALA A 47 8.57 -17.44 9.98
CA ALA A 47 8.79 -17.25 11.40
C ALA A 47 8.81 -15.76 11.84
N VAL A 48 8.99 -14.83 10.90
CA VAL A 48 8.90 -13.39 11.21
C VAL A 48 7.45 -12.96 11.45
N GLY A 49 6.49 -13.70 10.88
CA GLY A 49 5.09 -13.61 11.25
C GLY A 49 4.30 -12.50 10.55
N PRO A 50 3.09 -12.19 11.05
CA PRO A 50 2.11 -11.37 10.37
C PRO A 50 2.49 -9.90 10.24
N THR A 51 3.58 -9.44 10.85
CA THR A 51 4.08 -8.07 10.67
C THR A 51 4.47 -7.77 9.22
N ILE A 52 4.94 -8.77 8.46
CA ILE A 52 5.06 -8.64 7.00
C ILE A 52 3.67 -8.55 6.36
N LEU A 53 2.67 -9.27 6.88
CA LEU A 53 1.34 -9.53 6.29
C LEU A 53 0.30 -8.44 6.54
N GLU A 54 0.41 -7.72 7.66
CA GLU A 54 -0.59 -6.77 8.16
C GLU A 54 -0.36 -5.36 7.60
N TYR A 55 0.03 -5.23 6.33
CA TYR A 55 0.44 -4.00 5.64
C TYR A 55 1.89 -3.58 5.88
N PHE A 56 2.71 -3.66 4.83
CA PHE A 56 4.08 -3.13 4.84
C PHE A 56 4.04 -1.60 5.01
N ASN A 57 4.41 -1.12 6.20
CA ASN A 57 4.46 0.30 6.54
C ASN A 57 5.82 0.67 7.17
N GLU A 58 6.08 1.95 7.42
CA GLU A 58 7.36 2.40 7.99
C GLU A 58 7.69 1.80 9.36
N ASP A 59 6.69 1.43 10.17
CA ASP A 59 6.90 0.79 11.47
C ASP A 59 7.37 -0.67 11.27
N VAL A 60 6.86 -1.36 10.24
CA VAL A 60 7.33 -2.71 9.83
C VAL A 60 8.80 -2.68 9.40
N LEU A 61 9.26 -1.59 8.78
CA LEU A 61 10.67 -1.41 8.38
C LEU A 61 11.66 -1.31 9.56
N ARG A 62 11.16 -1.20 10.79
CA ARG A 62 11.96 -1.12 12.02
C ARG A 62 11.94 -2.41 12.82
N ASP A 63 11.32 -3.47 12.30
CA ASP A 63 11.33 -4.77 12.95
C ASP A 63 12.72 -5.41 12.85
N GLU A 64 13.37 -5.61 14.00
CA GLU A 64 14.71 -6.21 14.10
C GLU A 64 14.79 -7.59 13.42
N LYS A 65 13.71 -8.38 13.40
CA LYS A 65 13.69 -9.68 12.75
C LYS A 65 13.63 -9.56 11.23
N LEU A 66 13.01 -8.51 10.69
CA LEU A 66 13.03 -8.24 9.25
C LEU A 66 14.40 -7.76 8.80
N ASP A 67 15.01 -6.87 9.58
CA ASP A 67 16.38 -6.44 9.34
C ASP A 67 17.33 -7.65 9.24
N GLU A 68 17.20 -8.66 10.12
CA GLU A 68 17.99 -9.90 10.01
C GLU A 68 17.79 -10.66 8.69
N LEU A 69 16.56 -10.68 8.12
CA LEU A 69 16.29 -11.33 6.84
C LEU A 69 16.84 -10.55 5.64
N PHE A 70 16.82 -9.22 5.74
CA PHE A 70 17.39 -8.34 4.72
C PHE A 70 18.92 -8.39 4.75
N GLU A 71 19.52 -8.34 5.94
CA GLU A 71 20.96 -8.37 6.13
C GLU A 71 21.61 -9.69 5.71
N ASP A 72 20.88 -10.81 5.79
CA ASP A 72 21.37 -12.13 5.38
C ASP A 72 20.90 -12.58 3.98
N GLY A 73 20.16 -11.71 3.27
CA GLY A 73 19.67 -11.94 1.92
C GLY A 73 18.61 -13.03 1.82
N SER A 74 17.94 -13.39 2.92
CA SER A 74 16.84 -14.38 2.92
C SER A 74 15.57 -13.84 2.26
N LEU A 75 15.37 -12.53 2.28
CA LEU A 75 14.17 -11.88 1.78
C LEU A 75 14.55 -10.59 1.04
N VAL A 76 13.92 -10.36 -0.11
CA VAL A 76 13.83 -9.05 -0.73
C VAL A 76 12.35 -8.70 -0.88
N VAL A 77 11.99 -7.47 -0.55
CA VAL A 77 10.64 -6.91 -0.68
C VAL A 77 10.66 -5.84 -1.75
N HIS A 78 9.74 -5.89 -2.70
CA HIS A 78 9.55 -4.89 -3.74
C HIS A 78 8.16 -4.31 -3.63
N LEU A 79 8.08 -2.98 -3.45
CA LEU A 79 6.82 -2.26 -3.41
C LEU A 79 6.39 -1.89 -4.82
N LEU A 80 5.10 -2.08 -5.09
CA LEU A 80 4.45 -1.77 -6.36
C LEU A 80 3.65 -0.47 -6.27
N ALA A 81 3.49 0.18 -7.41
CA ALA A 81 2.69 1.38 -7.59
C ALA A 81 1.18 1.21 -7.36
N GLY A 82 0.66 0.00 -7.60
CA GLY A 82 -0.77 -0.26 -7.61
C GLY A 82 -1.12 -1.72 -7.38
N ASP A 83 -2.39 -1.94 -7.07
CA ASP A 83 -2.98 -3.26 -6.99
C ASP A 83 -3.34 -3.78 -8.39
N GLY A 84 -3.48 -5.10 -8.50
CA GLY A 84 -3.85 -5.80 -9.73
C GLY A 84 -2.86 -6.88 -10.15
N GLY A 85 -2.81 -7.14 -11.45
CA GLY A 85 -1.81 -8.02 -12.05
C GLY A 85 -0.42 -7.40 -11.99
N ALA A 86 0.59 -8.21 -11.72
CA ALA A 86 2.00 -7.87 -11.85
C ALA A 86 2.68 -8.90 -12.74
N ASP A 87 3.01 -8.46 -13.95
CA ASP A 87 3.62 -9.29 -14.98
C ASP A 87 5.13 -9.02 -15.01
N LEU A 88 5.91 -10.00 -14.56
CA LEU A 88 7.35 -9.85 -14.42
C LEU A 88 8.09 -10.72 -15.43
N GLU A 89 9.29 -10.29 -15.79
CA GLU A 89 10.26 -11.14 -16.46
C GLU A 89 11.52 -11.32 -15.64
N VAL A 90 11.92 -12.58 -15.42
CA VAL A 90 13.15 -12.89 -14.69
C VAL A 90 14.25 -13.31 -15.63
N VAL A 91 15.39 -12.63 -15.54
CA VAL A 91 16.59 -12.87 -16.36
C VAL A 91 17.77 -13.14 -15.44
N THR A 92 18.64 -14.09 -15.82
CA THR A 92 19.92 -14.32 -15.15
C THR A 92 21.07 -13.89 -16.05
N GLY A 93 22.01 -13.10 -15.54
CA GLY A 93 23.19 -12.72 -16.31
C GLY A 93 23.63 -11.28 -16.07
N HIS A 94 23.99 -10.61 -17.14
CA HIS A 94 24.35 -9.19 -17.09
C HIS A 94 23.10 -8.32 -17.03
N ASP A 95 23.27 -7.08 -16.57
CA ASP A 95 22.21 -6.10 -16.48
C ASP A 95 21.55 -5.80 -17.85
N LEU A 96 20.41 -5.11 -17.85
CA LEU A 96 19.78 -4.66 -19.11
C LEU A 96 20.70 -3.66 -19.84
N THR A 97 20.90 -3.91 -21.12
CA THR A 97 21.61 -3.02 -22.04
C THR A 97 20.70 -1.87 -22.50
N GLU A 98 21.30 -0.80 -23.02
CA GLU A 98 20.55 0.31 -23.61
C GLU A 98 19.67 -0.13 -24.79
N GLU A 99 20.11 -1.13 -25.56
CA GLU A 99 19.33 -1.71 -26.67
C GLU A 99 18.09 -2.47 -26.15
N GLU A 100 18.21 -3.19 -25.03
CA GLU A 100 17.08 -3.88 -24.40
C GLU A 100 16.10 -2.91 -23.73
N LYS A 101 16.59 -1.75 -23.28
CA LYS A 101 15.76 -0.67 -22.77
C LYS A 101 15.16 0.19 -23.88
N GLU A 102 15.68 0.11 -25.10
CA GLU A 102 15.17 0.85 -26.26
C GLU A 102 13.77 0.37 -26.60
N GLY A 103 12.75 1.03 -26.08
CA GLY A 103 11.38 0.51 -26.20
C GLY A 103 10.43 1.32 -25.35
N GLY A 104 10.72 1.32 -24.06
CA GLY A 104 9.92 2.03 -23.09
C GLY A 104 10.67 3.19 -22.44
N ARG A 105 9.92 3.88 -21.59
CA ARG A 105 10.47 4.69 -20.51
C ARG A 105 10.63 3.79 -19.29
N TRP A 106 11.75 3.94 -18.60
CA TRP A 106 12.10 3.12 -17.44
C TRP A 106 12.33 4.04 -16.25
N LEU A 107 11.88 3.59 -15.08
CA LEU A 107 12.26 4.20 -13.81
C LEU A 107 13.74 3.90 -13.50
N GLU A 108 14.31 4.62 -12.53
CA GLU A 108 15.67 4.33 -12.06
C GLU A 108 15.73 2.87 -11.54
N PRO A 109 16.72 2.06 -11.96
CA PRO A 109 16.83 0.68 -11.53
C PRO A 109 17.11 0.57 -10.03
N ARG A 110 16.53 -0.44 -9.39
CA ARG A 110 16.60 -0.63 -7.94
C ARG A 110 17.21 -1.99 -7.64
N SER A 111 18.20 -2.04 -6.75
CA SER A 111 18.95 -3.27 -6.51
C SER A 111 19.02 -3.64 -5.03
N ALA A 112 18.85 -4.93 -4.75
CA ALA A 112 19.10 -5.55 -3.46
C ALA A 112 19.86 -6.86 -3.71
N TRP A 113 20.59 -7.33 -2.71
CA TRP A 113 21.21 -8.65 -2.81
C TRP A 113 20.29 -9.71 -2.23
N ILE A 114 20.37 -10.93 -2.77
CA ILE A 114 19.58 -12.07 -2.34
C ILE A 114 20.42 -13.34 -2.38
N ALA A 115 20.29 -14.17 -1.35
CA ALA A 115 20.95 -15.47 -1.25
C ALA A 115 19.99 -16.56 -1.76
N LEU A 116 20.39 -17.27 -2.83
CA LEU A 116 19.62 -18.36 -3.44
C LEU A 116 20.34 -19.72 -3.30
N PRO A 117 20.53 -20.25 -2.08
CA PRO A 117 21.29 -21.47 -1.84
C PRO A 117 20.70 -22.73 -2.47
N SER A 118 19.39 -22.76 -2.76
CA SER A 118 18.77 -23.88 -3.50
C SER A 118 18.67 -23.61 -5.00
N GLY A 119 18.89 -22.36 -5.42
CA GLY A 119 18.66 -21.91 -6.79
C GLY A 119 17.17 -21.86 -7.16
N ARG A 120 16.26 -21.86 -6.19
CA ARG A 120 14.81 -21.78 -6.43
C ARG A 120 14.29 -20.46 -5.88
N LEU A 121 14.28 -19.44 -6.72
CA LEU A 121 13.68 -18.15 -6.39
C LEU A 121 12.15 -18.29 -6.37
N ARG A 122 11.54 -18.04 -5.22
CA ARG A 122 10.10 -17.82 -5.07
C ARG A 122 9.80 -16.34 -5.25
N ILE A 123 8.70 -16.06 -5.92
CA ILE A 123 8.21 -14.71 -6.18
C ILE A 123 6.74 -14.72 -5.82
N GLU A 124 6.38 -14.08 -4.72
CA GLU A 124 5.04 -14.16 -4.14
C GLU A 124 4.51 -12.76 -3.86
N THR A 125 3.20 -12.66 -3.68
CA THR A 125 2.46 -11.49 -3.19
C THR A 125 1.75 -11.87 -1.91
N TYR A 126 1.02 -10.95 -1.27
CA TYR A 126 0.11 -11.35 -0.20
C TYR A 126 -0.99 -12.30 -0.65
N ASN A 127 -1.32 -12.34 -1.94
CA ASN A 127 -2.36 -13.22 -2.45
C ASN A 127 -1.82 -14.64 -2.74
N SER A 128 -0.50 -14.83 -2.81
CA SER A 128 0.10 -16.12 -3.17
C SER A 128 1.05 -16.71 -2.13
N ALA A 129 1.58 -15.86 -1.24
CA ALA A 129 2.51 -16.28 -0.22
C ALA A 129 1.91 -17.38 0.68
N PRO A 130 2.60 -18.50 0.92
CA PRO A 130 2.13 -19.57 1.81
C PRO A 130 2.12 -19.16 3.31
N PHE A 131 2.43 -17.91 3.60
CA PHE A 131 2.35 -17.32 4.92
C PHE A 131 1.16 -16.37 5.09
N SER A 132 0.45 -16.01 4.03
CA SER A 132 -0.80 -15.27 4.07
C SER A 132 -2.02 -16.19 3.89
N ASP A 133 -3.22 -15.61 3.97
CA ASP A 133 -4.48 -16.29 3.65
C ASP A 133 -4.77 -16.35 2.14
N GLY A 134 -3.80 -15.98 1.30
CA GLY A 134 -3.93 -15.95 -0.15
C GLY A 134 -4.01 -17.35 -0.79
N ASP A 135 -4.85 -17.49 -1.82
CA ASP A 135 -5.03 -18.72 -2.59
C ASP A 135 -4.59 -18.60 -4.07
N GLU A 136 -4.03 -17.46 -4.45
CA GLU A 136 -3.52 -17.21 -5.79
C GLU A 136 -2.18 -17.93 -6.03
N PRO A 137 -1.84 -18.29 -7.28
CA PRO A 137 -0.58 -18.92 -7.58
C PRO A 137 0.58 -17.91 -7.55
N GLY A 138 1.66 -18.25 -6.84
CA GLY A 138 2.93 -17.53 -6.92
C GLY A 138 3.84 -18.01 -8.04
N GLY A 139 4.97 -17.32 -8.21
CA GLY A 139 6.03 -17.63 -9.16
C GLY A 139 7.17 -18.48 -8.58
N GLU A 140 7.76 -19.34 -9.42
CA GLU A 140 9.04 -20.00 -9.12
C GLU A 140 9.98 -19.98 -10.31
N VAL A 141 11.20 -19.51 -10.09
CA VAL A 141 12.25 -19.43 -11.11
C VAL A 141 13.49 -20.19 -10.64
N ARG A 142 14.03 -21.06 -11.52
CA ARG A 142 15.20 -21.90 -11.19
C ARG A 142 16.50 -21.36 -11.75
N VAL A 143 17.38 -20.89 -10.88
CA VAL A 143 18.69 -20.34 -11.24
C VAL A 143 19.80 -21.22 -10.67
N PRO A 144 21.06 -21.09 -11.11
CA PRO A 144 22.18 -21.68 -10.40
C PRO A 144 22.16 -21.28 -8.91
N PRO A 145 22.51 -22.16 -7.97
CA PRO A 145 22.66 -21.74 -6.58
C PRO A 145 23.76 -20.70 -6.41
N GLY A 146 23.52 -19.66 -5.61
CA GLY A 146 24.51 -18.61 -5.37
C GLY A 146 23.91 -17.35 -4.74
N ASP A 147 24.77 -16.35 -4.57
CA ASP A 147 24.38 -15.01 -4.16
C ASP A 147 24.20 -14.15 -5.40
N TYR A 148 23.17 -13.31 -5.40
CA TYR A 148 22.78 -12.50 -6.56
C TYR A 148 22.54 -11.05 -6.16
N LEU A 149 22.90 -10.13 -7.03
CA LEU A 149 22.32 -8.80 -7.09
C LEU A 149 21.03 -8.91 -7.90
N LEU A 150 19.89 -8.75 -7.22
CA LEU A 150 18.57 -8.65 -7.80
C LEU A 150 18.32 -7.17 -8.13
N THR A 151 18.23 -6.86 -9.43
CA THR A 151 17.88 -5.52 -9.93
C THR A 151 16.50 -5.55 -10.55
N VAL A 152 15.61 -4.66 -10.10
CA VAL A 152 14.30 -4.41 -10.71
C VAL A 152 14.43 -3.23 -11.67
N HIS A 153 14.06 -3.45 -12.93
CA HIS A 153 13.83 -2.40 -13.91
C HIS A 153 12.33 -2.29 -14.17
N SER A 154 11.72 -1.23 -13.67
CA SER A 154 10.28 -0.98 -13.83
C SER A 154 10.02 -0.05 -15.00
N LYS A 155 8.98 -0.35 -15.76
CA LYS A 155 8.54 0.54 -16.84
C LYS A 155 7.70 1.67 -16.27
N ASP A 156 7.98 2.89 -16.72
CA ASP A 156 7.22 4.07 -16.35
C ASP A 156 5.98 4.18 -17.26
N TRP A 157 5.00 3.31 -17.04
CA TRP A 157 3.76 3.26 -17.82
C TRP A 157 3.02 4.58 -17.80
N THR A 158 2.92 5.19 -16.62
CA THR A 158 2.30 6.50 -16.43
C THR A 158 3.02 7.59 -17.24
N GLY A 159 4.35 7.63 -17.21
CA GLY A 159 5.13 8.57 -17.99
C GLY A 159 5.01 8.35 -19.49
N MET A 160 4.82 7.10 -19.94
CA MET A 160 4.54 6.77 -21.35
C MET A 160 3.15 7.23 -21.79
N GLU A 161 2.13 7.13 -20.92
CA GLU A 161 0.76 7.59 -21.21
C GLU A 161 0.62 9.12 -21.24
N MET A 162 1.27 9.83 -20.30
CA MET A 162 1.01 11.26 -20.07
C MET A 162 1.76 12.22 -21.00
N GLU A 163 3.05 12.00 -21.27
CA GLU A 163 3.89 13.04 -21.90
C GLU A 163 3.84 13.03 -23.43
N ASP A 164 3.65 11.86 -24.05
CA ASP A 164 3.67 11.75 -25.51
C ASP A 164 2.26 11.86 -26.13
N GLY A 165 1.20 11.78 -25.32
CA GLY A 165 -0.20 11.73 -25.80
C GLY A 165 -0.48 10.52 -26.70
N ASP A 166 0.44 9.57 -26.70
CA ASP A 166 0.44 8.32 -27.45
C ASP A 166 0.25 7.21 -26.44
N ASP A 167 -0.98 6.72 -26.31
CA ASP A 167 -1.27 5.52 -25.53
C ASP A 167 -0.54 4.35 -26.18
N VAL A 168 0.55 3.90 -25.55
CA VAL A 168 1.39 2.80 -26.03
C VAL A 168 0.58 1.52 -26.23
N LEU A 169 -0.45 1.30 -25.41
CA LEU A 169 -1.34 0.15 -25.53
C LEU A 169 -2.28 0.31 -26.72
N GLU A 170 -2.86 1.50 -26.92
CA GLU A 170 -3.65 1.81 -28.13
C GLU A 170 -2.81 1.58 -29.40
N ARG A 171 -1.55 2.03 -29.42
CA ARG A 171 -0.65 1.82 -30.55
C ARG A 171 -0.29 0.35 -30.76
N ALA A 172 -0.09 -0.41 -29.68
CA ALA A 172 0.15 -1.85 -29.77
C ALA A 172 -1.08 -2.54 -30.39
N GLU A 173 -2.28 -2.19 -29.94
CA GLU A 173 -3.55 -2.68 -30.48
C GLU A 173 -3.71 -2.31 -31.96
N GLU A 174 -3.42 -1.07 -32.35
CA GLU A 174 -3.44 -0.61 -33.74
C GLU A 174 -2.45 -1.37 -34.64
N ALA A 175 -1.30 -1.78 -34.09
CA ALA A 175 -0.31 -2.63 -34.75
C ALA A 175 -0.73 -4.12 -34.81
N GLY A 176 -1.92 -4.46 -34.28
CA GLY A 176 -2.45 -5.82 -34.23
C GLY A 176 -1.85 -6.69 -33.12
N ILE A 177 -1.29 -6.05 -32.09
CA ILE A 177 -0.79 -6.70 -30.88
C ILE A 177 -1.86 -6.49 -29.82
N GLU A 178 -2.70 -7.52 -29.63
CA GLU A 178 -3.64 -7.53 -28.53
C GLU A 178 -2.83 -7.67 -27.23
N VAL A 179 -2.87 -6.65 -26.37
CA VAL A 179 -2.28 -6.70 -25.04
C VAL A 179 -3.41 -7.03 -24.08
N TYR A 180 -3.52 -8.29 -23.69
CA TYR A 180 -4.46 -8.69 -22.65
C TYR A 180 -3.91 -8.36 -21.26
N ASP A 181 -4.80 -8.14 -20.28
CA ASP A 181 -4.40 -8.15 -18.87
C ASP A 181 -3.64 -9.46 -18.59
N GLY A 182 -2.38 -9.35 -18.13
CA GLY A 182 -1.48 -10.50 -17.95
C GLY A 182 -0.40 -10.66 -19.03
N GLU A 183 -0.41 -9.86 -20.10
CA GLU A 183 0.62 -9.92 -21.16
C GLU A 183 1.54 -8.70 -21.18
N ARG A 184 1.26 -7.68 -20.35
CA ARG A 184 2.03 -6.44 -20.28
C ARG A 184 3.14 -6.59 -19.27
N VAL A 185 4.39 -6.77 -19.70
CA VAL A 185 5.51 -6.89 -18.75
C VAL A 185 5.70 -5.58 -17.98
N ASP A 186 5.40 -5.54 -16.69
CA ASP A 186 5.56 -4.37 -15.83
C ASP A 186 7.02 -4.17 -15.42
N ASP A 187 7.66 -5.26 -14.96
CA ASP A 187 9.01 -5.25 -14.43
C ASP A 187 9.91 -6.30 -15.07
N VAL A 188 11.18 -5.95 -15.21
CA VAL A 188 12.25 -6.91 -15.53
C VAL A 188 13.17 -7.07 -14.33
N ILE A 189 13.20 -8.29 -13.80
CA ILE A 189 14.03 -8.72 -12.67
C ILE A 189 15.32 -9.34 -13.21
N VAL A 190 16.45 -8.66 -13.02
CA VAL A 190 17.76 -9.18 -13.41
C VAL A 190 18.51 -9.71 -12.20
N LEU A 191 18.93 -10.97 -12.27
CA LEU A 191 19.76 -11.64 -11.29
C LEU A 191 21.20 -11.71 -11.79
N THR A 192 22.04 -10.81 -11.28
CA THR A 192 23.48 -10.79 -11.56
C THR A 192 24.22 -11.56 -10.48
N SER A 193 24.97 -12.60 -10.85
CA SER A 193 25.74 -13.39 -9.86
C SER A 193 26.74 -12.50 -9.16
N LEU A 194 26.81 -12.61 -7.83
CA LEU A 194 27.83 -11.95 -7.02
C LEU A 194 29.00 -12.92 -6.76
N ASP A 195 30.21 -12.43 -6.91
CA ASP A 195 31.42 -13.17 -6.53
C ASP A 195 31.65 -13.12 -5.01
N GLU A 196 32.41 -14.09 -4.49
CA GLU A 196 32.77 -14.14 -3.07
C GLU A 196 33.57 -12.89 -2.67
N GLY A 197 33.01 -12.10 -1.74
CA GLY A 197 33.64 -10.89 -1.21
C GLY A 197 33.29 -9.60 -1.96
N GLU A 198 32.41 -9.64 -2.96
CA GLU A 198 31.79 -8.42 -3.50
C GLU A 198 30.92 -7.73 -2.45
N ASP A 199 30.82 -6.40 -2.58
CA ASP A 199 30.03 -5.58 -1.68
C ASP A 199 28.53 -5.89 -1.84
N ARG A 200 27.83 -6.01 -0.72
CA ARG A 200 26.42 -6.39 -0.68
C ARG A 200 25.62 -5.18 -0.22
N PRO A 201 24.71 -4.63 -1.04
CA PRO A 201 23.83 -3.55 -0.59
C PRO A 201 23.10 -3.97 0.68
N SER A 202 23.07 -3.12 1.70
CA SER A 202 22.67 -3.53 3.06
C SER A 202 21.16 -3.66 3.28
N ARG A 203 20.32 -3.37 2.28
CA ARG A 203 18.86 -3.39 2.44
C ARG A 203 18.18 -4.20 1.34
N GLY A 204 17.34 -5.14 1.77
CA GLY A 204 16.50 -5.98 0.94
C GLY A 204 15.17 -5.35 0.56
N ILE A 205 15.07 -4.02 0.50
CA ILE A 205 13.80 -3.34 0.20
C ILE A 205 13.98 -2.45 -1.02
N LEU A 206 13.12 -2.65 -2.01
CA LEU A 206 13.08 -1.94 -3.27
C LEU A 206 11.81 -1.09 -3.31
N PHE A 207 11.95 0.21 -3.03
CA PHE A 207 10.84 1.18 -3.06
C PHE A 207 10.65 1.68 -4.47
N GLU A 208 9.44 1.66 -5.03
CA GLU A 208 9.19 2.39 -6.27
C GLU A 208 9.20 3.89 -5.94
N ASP A 209 9.81 4.71 -6.79
CA ASP A 209 10.04 6.15 -6.53
C ASP A 209 8.76 6.96 -6.31
N LEU A 210 7.58 6.34 -6.38
CA LEU A 210 6.33 6.86 -5.80
C LEU A 210 6.47 7.26 -4.33
N TYR A 211 7.49 6.76 -3.63
CA TYR A 211 7.80 7.08 -2.24
C TYR A 211 9.14 7.85 -2.04
N THR A 212 9.91 8.19 -3.09
CA THR A 212 11.23 8.85 -2.98
C THR A 212 11.27 10.31 -3.42
N ALA A 213 10.16 10.87 -3.92
CA ALA A 213 9.82 12.16 -3.35
C ALA A 213 9.73 11.85 -1.85
N GLU A 214 10.77 12.18 -1.05
CA GLU A 214 10.61 12.33 0.40
C GLU A 214 9.26 12.99 0.54
N PRO A 215 8.19 12.29 0.98
CA PRO A 215 6.81 12.70 0.69
C PRO A 215 6.73 14.13 1.15
N GLU A 216 6.70 15.11 0.22
CA GLU A 216 7.24 16.48 0.44
C GLU A 216 6.99 16.82 1.89
N PRO A 217 8.02 16.76 2.79
CA PRO A 217 7.84 16.39 4.19
C PRO A 217 6.57 17.00 4.69
N TRP A 218 5.51 16.18 4.76
CA TRP A 218 4.15 16.69 4.86
C TRP A 218 4.18 17.75 5.93
N PRO A 219 3.89 19.02 5.58
CA PRO A 219 4.52 20.18 6.20
C PRO A 219 4.56 19.97 7.71
N SER A 220 5.77 19.75 8.26
CA SER A 220 5.93 19.33 9.66
C SER A 220 4.97 20.14 10.51
N PRO A 221 4.06 19.50 11.25
CA PRO A 221 2.83 20.15 11.71
C PRO A 221 3.18 21.46 12.42
N GLY A 222 3.02 22.57 11.68
CA GLY A 222 3.58 23.86 12.07
C GLY A 222 2.77 24.56 13.16
N GLY A 223 1.75 23.88 13.70
CA GLY A 223 0.79 24.41 14.66
C GLY A 223 1.09 24.05 16.11
N GLU A 224 0.31 24.67 16.99
CA GLU A 224 0.34 24.44 18.43
C GLU A 224 -0.01 22.98 18.75
N VAL A 225 0.74 22.37 19.67
CA VAL A 225 0.40 21.03 20.19
C VAL A 225 -0.92 21.11 20.95
N LEU A 226 -1.92 20.38 20.48
CA LEU A 226 -3.24 20.28 21.09
C LEU A 226 -3.29 19.18 22.15
N PHE A 227 -2.61 18.06 21.88
CA PHE A 227 -2.63 16.86 22.71
C PHE A 227 -1.42 15.98 22.40
N GLU A 228 -0.82 15.39 23.43
CA GLU A 228 0.21 14.35 23.32
C GLU A 228 -0.39 13.04 23.83
N GLY A 229 -0.65 12.12 22.91
CA GLY A 229 -1.34 10.87 23.19
C GLY A 229 -0.46 9.64 23.00
N TRP A 230 -1.08 8.46 23.06
CA TRP A 230 -0.41 7.20 22.75
C TRP A 230 -0.04 7.11 21.26
N ALA A 231 -0.95 7.58 20.40
CA ALA A 231 -0.82 7.48 18.95
C ALA A 231 0.13 8.52 18.35
N GLY A 232 0.54 9.54 19.12
CA GLY A 232 1.45 10.58 18.67
C GLY A 232 1.08 11.95 19.20
N THR A 233 1.62 12.98 18.56
CA THR A 233 1.34 14.38 18.86
C THR A 233 0.30 14.91 17.89
N TYR A 234 -0.74 15.53 18.45
CA TYR A 234 -1.79 16.18 17.68
C TYR A 234 -1.54 17.68 17.69
N HIS A 235 -1.54 18.28 16.52
CA HIS A 235 -1.25 19.69 16.31
C HIS A 235 -2.45 20.41 15.72
N ASP A 236 -2.57 21.69 16.04
CA ASP A 236 -3.43 22.61 15.30
C ASP A 236 -2.99 22.60 13.83
N GLY A 237 -3.95 22.60 12.92
CA GLY A 237 -3.66 22.51 11.49
C GLY A 237 -4.87 22.87 10.64
N THR A 238 -4.69 22.77 9.33
CA THR A 238 -5.75 23.01 8.35
C THR A 238 -5.88 21.77 7.48
N PHE A 239 -7.12 21.39 7.18
CA PHE A 239 -7.38 20.38 6.17
C PHE A 239 -7.28 21.01 4.77
N GLU A 240 -6.33 20.56 3.95
CA GLU A 240 -5.98 21.26 2.71
C GLU A 240 -6.92 20.94 1.53
N ASP A 241 -7.57 19.78 1.56
CA ASP A 241 -8.48 19.32 0.51
C ASP A 241 -9.92 19.85 0.69
N GLU A 242 -10.07 21.18 0.63
CA GLU A 242 -11.37 21.84 0.78
C GLU A 242 -12.40 21.40 -0.29
N ALA A 243 -11.94 21.05 -1.50
CA ALA A 243 -12.80 20.56 -2.56
C ALA A 243 -13.39 19.18 -2.24
N GLY A 244 -12.57 18.24 -1.74
CA GLY A 244 -13.04 16.95 -1.26
C GLY A 244 -13.98 17.08 -0.06
N LEU A 245 -13.72 18.07 0.81
CA LEU A 245 -14.53 18.33 1.99
C LEU A 245 -15.90 18.95 1.71
N GLU A 246 -16.10 19.68 0.61
CA GLU A 246 -17.37 20.37 0.33
C GLU A 246 -18.55 19.38 0.30
N GLY A 247 -18.39 18.27 -0.43
CA GLY A 247 -19.42 17.22 -0.53
C GLY A 247 -19.65 16.47 0.78
N VAL A 248 -18.57 16.09 1.46
CA VAL A 248 -18.65 15.38 2.75
C VAL A 248 -19.26 16.29 3.83
N GLY A 249 -18.86 17.55 3.88
CA GLY A 249 -19.34 18.54 4.83
C GLY A 249 -20.83 18.85 4.66
N ALA A 250 -21.33 18.89 3.41
CA ALA A 250 -22.77 18.99 3.16
C ALA A 250 -23.54 17.79 3.74
N GLY A 251 -23.06 16.57 3.51
CA GLY A 251 -23.66 15.36 4.08
C GLY A 251 -23.64 15.34 5.61
N MET A 252 -22.51 15.71 6.24
CA MET A 252 -22.41 15.81 7.70
C MET A 252 -23.38 16.86 8.28
N ALA A 253 -23.52 18.00 7.60
CA ALA A 253 -24.46 19.05 8.01
C ALA A 253 -25.92 18.61 7.87
N GLU A 254 -26.26 17.81 6.84
CA GLU A 254 -27.61 17.22 6.68
C GLU A 254 -27.97 16.25 7.81
N LEU A 255 -26.96 15.56 8.38
CA LEU A 255 -27.12 14.76 9.60
C LEU A 255 -27.24 15.60 10.87
N GLY A 256 -27.12 16.93 10.78
CA GLY A 256 -27.16 17.84 11.93
C GLY A 256 -25.83 17.92 12.70
N MET A 257 -24.71 17.58 12.05
CA MET A 257 -23.39 17.69 12.65
C MET A 257 -22.75 19.05 12.37
N GLU A 258 -21.96 19.53 13.32
CA GLU A 258 -21.17 20.75 13.20
C GLU A 258 -19.66 20.39 13.21
N PRO A 259 -18.83 21.10 12.44
CA PRO A 259 -17.39 20.87 12.44
C PRO A 259 -16.79 21.34 13.77
N LEU A 260 -15.97 20.49 14.37
CA LEU A 260 -15.24 20.77 15.62
C LEU A 260 -13.85 21.38 15.37
N GLY A 261 -13.41 21.42 14.13
CA GLY A 261 -12.15 22.01 13.68
C GLY A 261 -11.17 20.97 13.14
N ASP A 262 -10.04 21.49 12.68
CA ASP A 262 -8.99 20.73 12.01
C ASP A 262 -7.82 20.50 12.96
N PHE A 263 -7.11 19.40 12.74
CA PHE A 263 -5.86 19.06 13.40
C PHE A 263 -5.04 18.09 12.55
N VAL A 264 -3.76 17.95 12.88
CA VAL A 264 -2.83 17.02 12.24
C VAL A 264 -2.26 16.09 13.29
N LEU A 265 -2.33 14.78 13.04
CA LEU A 265 -1.60 13.76 13.81
C LEU A 265 -0.22 13.58 13.17
N ASP A 266 0.86 13.80 13.93
CA ASP A 266 2.24 13.72 13.42
C ASP A 266 2.66 12.32 12.97
N ARG A 267 1.99 11.28 13.48
CA ARG A 267 2.19 9.89 13.07
C ARG A 267 1.68 9.65 11.64
N PHE A 268 2.20 8.60 11.00
CA PHE A 268 1.82 8.16 9.65
C PHE A 268 2.03 9.24 8.57
N GLY A 269 3.11 10.01 8.70
CA GLY A 269 3.45 11.05 7.73
C GLY A 269 2.55 12.29 7.78
N GLY A 270 1.87 12.55 8.91
CA GLY A 270 1.06 13.76 9.07
C GLY A 270 -0.39 13.58 8.60
N VAL A 271 -1.23 12.88 9.36
CA VAL A 271 -2.64 12.69 8.99
C VAL A 271 -3.43 13.97 9.26
N GLN A 272 -3.96 14.60 8.22
CA GLN A 272 -4.93 15.70 8.31
C GLN A 272 -6.29 15.16 8.74
N VAL A 273 -6.91 15.76 9.75
CA VAL A 273 -8.20 15.35 10.29
C VAL A 273 -9.13 16.55 10.49
N ARG A 274 -10.40 16.41 10.08
CA ARG A 274 -11.50 17.31 10.45
C ARG A 274 -12.55 16.53 11.25
N GLY A 275 -12.75 16.91 12.51
CA GLY A 275 -13.73 16.29 13.39
C GLY A 275 -15.11 16.95 13.30
N TRP A 276 -16.17 16.17 13.50
CA TRP A 276 -17.57 16.59 13.51
C TRP A 276 -18.33 15.98 14.68
N ALA A 277 -19.32 16.70 15.20
CA ALA A 277 -20.28 16.16 16.16
C ALA A 277 -21.66 16.80 15.99
N GLY A 278 -22.72 16.03 16.22
CA GLY A 278 -24.10 16.53 16.22
C GLY A 278 -24.72 16.41 17.61
N ALA A 279 -25.56 17.38 17.97
CA ALA A 279 -26.26 17.34 19.26
C ALA A 279 -27.23 16.14 19.31
N GLY A 280 -27.00 15.23 20.27
CA GLY A 280 -27.83 14.04 20.45
C GLY A 280 -27.52 12.88 19.50
N LEU A 281 -26.47 12.98 18.68
CA LEU A 281 -25.95 11.86 17.92
C LEU A 281 -24.97 11.04 18.80
N PRO A 282 -25.02 9.70 18.76
CA PRO A 282 -24.15 8.87 19.58
C PRO A 282 -22.72 8.66 19.01
N PHE A 283 -22.37 9.36 17.92
CA PHE A 283 -21.11 9.18 17.21
C PHE A 283 -20.43 10.51 16.83
N HIS A 284 -19.12 10.43 16.60
CA HIS A 284 -18.34 11.45 15.91
C HIS A 284 -18.32 11.18 14.41
N GLY A 285 -18.22 12.25 13.62
CA GLY A 285 -17.87 12.18 12.20
C GLY A 285 -16.40 12.56 12.07
N ILE A 286 -15.61 11.73 11.40
CA ILE A 286 -14.18 11.95 11.24
C ILE A 286 -13.88 11.91 9.75
N VAL A 287 -13.34 13.01 9.23
CA VAL A 287 -12.80 13.03 7.87
C VAL A 287 -11.30 13.10 7.99
N HIS A 288 -10.58 12.18 7.35
CA HIS A 288 -9.13 12.16 7.40
C HIS A 288 -8.51 11.90 6.03
N LYS A 289 -7.30 12.41 5.86
CA LYS A 289 -6.48 12.22 4.66
C LYS A 289 -5.04 11.98 5.11
N SER A 290 -4.39 11.00 4.51
CA SER A 290 -2.98 10.71 4.77
C SER A 290 -2.22 10.63 3.44
N ALA A 291 -0.90 10.47 3.50
CA ALA A 291 -0.12 10.16 2.31
C ALA A 291 -0.51 8.79 1.69
N PHE A 292 -1.03 7.88 2.51
CA PHE A 292 -1.30 6.48 2.13
C PHE A 292 -2.77 6.22 1.77
N SER A 293 -3.66 7.14 2.12
CA SER A 293 -5.08 7.00 1.90
C SER A 293 -5.64 8.28 1.28
N GLY A 294 -6.50 8.11 0.28
CA GLY A 294 -7.36 9.18 -0.18
C GLY A 294 -8.26 9.71 0.96
N LEU A 295 -9.12 10.67 0.61
CA LEU A 295 -10.09 11.20 1.55
C LEU A 295 -10.97 10.06 2.10
N THR A 296 -10.92 9.86 3.41
CA THR A 296 -11.67 8.82 4.10
C THR A 296 -12.66 9.46 5.08
N VAL A 297 -13.85 8.89 5.16
CA VAL A 297 -14.91 9.33 6.06
C VAL A 297 -15.29 8.19 6.98
N ASP A 298 -15.26 8.46 8.28
CA ASP A 298 -15.66 7.52 9.33
C ASP A 298 -16.78 8.09 10.20
N LEU A 299 -17.69 7.21 10.62
CA LEU A 299 -18.57 7.43 11.76
C LEU A 299 -18.10 6.55 12.91
N TYR A 300 -17.79 7.17 14.05
CA TYR A 300 -17.16 6.51 15.20
C TYR A 300 -18.04 6.60 16.46
N THR A 301 -18.39 5.44 17.04
CA THR A 301 -19.07 5.33 18.33
C THR A 301 -18.21 4.58 19.33
N ARG A 302 -18.13 5.09 20.57
CA ARG A 302 -17.63 4.34 21.73
C ARG A 302 -18.80 3.79 22.55
N PHE A 303 -18.66 2.57 23.07
CA PHE A 303 -19.63 1.95 23.97
C PHE A 303 -19.19 1.99 25.44
N ASP A 304 -20.14 1.80 26.35
CA ASP A 304 -19.92 1.81 27.80
C ASP A 304 -19.08 0.64 28.33
N ASP A 305 -19.01 -0.45 27.57
CA ASP A 305 -18.15 -1.61 27.85
C ASP A 305 -16.69 -1.41 27.40
N GLY A 306 -16.36 -0.24 26.85
CA GLY A 306 -15.02 0.09 26.34
C GLY A 306 -14.74 -0.42 24.92
N THR A 307 -15.73 -1.01 24.24
CA THR A 307 -15.62 -1.34 22.81
C THR A 307 -15.96 -0.14 21.92
N SER A 308 -15.72 -0.24 20.61
CA SER A 308 -16.11 0.80 19.64
C SER A 308 -16.60 0.23 18.32
N LEU A 309 -17.41 1.02 17.62
CA LEU A 309 -17.87 0.76 16.26
C LEU A 309 -17.39 1.87 15.34
N THR A 310 -16.76 1.50 14.23
CA THR A 310 -16.41 2.41 13.13
C THR A 310 -17.10 1.98 11.84
N THR A 311 -17.79 2.90 11.17
CA THR A 311 -18.27 2.69 9.80
C THR A 311 -17.50 3.59 8.84
N SER A 312 -16.85 3.02 7.83
CA SER A 312 -15.88 3.74 6.97
C SER A 312 -16.20 3.68 5.48
N THR A 313 -15.72 4.67 4.72
CA THR A 313 -15.68 4.67 3.25
C THR A 313 -14.59 3.77 2.67
N ILE A 314 -13.70 3.24 3.51
CA ILE A 314 -12.69 2.25 3.11
C ILE A 314 -13.01 0.89 3.75
N ALA A 315 -12.59 -0.18 3.08
CA ALA A 315 -12.67 -1.52 3.67
C ALA A 315 -11.61 -1.66 4.77
N ALA A 316 -12.01 -2.16 5.94
CA ALA A 316 -11.10 -2.46 7.03
C ALA A 316 -11.58 -3.73 7.75
N PRO A 317 -10.66 -4.65 8.11
CA PRO A 317 -11.04 -5.87 8.81
C PRO A 317 -11.60 -5.55 10.20
N GLU A 318 -12.56 -6.35 10.67
CA GLU A 318 -13.00 -6.29 12.07
C GLU A 318 -11.86 -6.75 13.00
N ASP A 319 -11.86 -6.25 14.23
CA ASP A 319 -10.95 -6.72 15.28
C ASP A 319 -11.68 -6.86 16.62
N PRO A 320 -12.54 -7.90 16.75
CA PRO A 320 -13.32 -8.10 17.96
C PRO A 320 -12.48 -8.44 19.19
N GLU A 321 -11.25 -8.94 19.00
CA GLU A 321 -10.35 -9.30 20.10
C GLU A 321 -9.89 -8.06 20.87
N HIS A 322 -9.66 -6.94 20.17
CA HIS A 322 -9.36 -5.64 20.78
C HIS A 322 -10.62 -4.79 21.03
N GLY A 323 -11.82 -5.37 20.84
CA GLY A 323 -13.09 -4.66 21.04
C GLY A 323 -13.40 -3.63 19.96
N ILE A 324 -12.87 -3.81 18.75
CA ILE A 324 -13.04 -2.91 17.61
C ILE A 324 -13.96 -3.58 16.57
N PHE A 325 -15.16 -3.04 16.44
CA PHE A 325 -16.13 -3.47 15.43
C PHE A 325 -16.07 -2.53 14.23
N ARG A 326 -16.10 -3.09 13.01
CA ARG A 326 -16.01 -2.30 11.77
C ARG A 326 -17.13 -2.65 10.80
N ARG A 327 -17.56 -1.64 10.04
CA ARG A 327 -18.42 -1.77 8.86
C ARG A 327 -17.80 -0.91 7.76
N SER A 328 -17.99 -1.31 6.51
CA SER A 328 -17.46 -0.56 5.37
C SER A 328 -18.49 -0.39 4.28
N ARG A 329 -18.51 0.81 3.68
CA ARG A 329 -19.20 1.13 2.43
C ARG A 329 -18.18 1.75 1.50
N ALA A 330 -17.42 0.91 0.80
CA ALA A 330 -16.38 1.36 -0.12
C ALA A 330 -16.95 2.36 -1.15
N GLY A 331 -16.47 3.61 -1.12
CA GLY A 331 -16.96 4.68 -2.00
C GLY A 331 -18.39 5.18 -1.71
N GLY A 332 -18.96 4.82 -0.56
CA GLY A 332 -20.30 5.24 -0.15
C GLY A 332 -20.39 6.72 0.24
N SER A 333 -21.59 7.26 0.13
CA SER A 333 -21.95 8.61 0.61
C SER A 333 -22.07 8.66 2.15
N VAL A 334 -22.01 9.87 2.73
CA VAL A 334 -22.23 10.07 4.17
C VAL A 334 -23.58 9.54 4.64
N GLU A 335 -24.61 9.61 3.80
CA GLU A 335 -25.95 9.06 4.07
C GLU A 335 -25.91 7.53 4.18
N GLU A 336 -25.29 6.84 3.21
CA GLU A 336 -25.15 5.38 3.22
C GLU A 336 -24.29 4.89 4.41
N LEU A 337 -23.24 5.64 4.76
CA LEU A 337 -22.46 5.38 5.96
C LEU A 337 -23.31 5.52 7.22
N HIS A 338 -24.12 6.57 7.31
CA HIS A 338 -25.01 6.80 8.45
C HIS A 338 -26.07 5.70 8.59
N GLU A 339 -26.74 5.31 7.51
CA GLU A 339 -27.70 4.21 7.54
C GLU A 339 -27.04 2.92 8.06
N THR A 340 -25.87 2.58 7.50
CA THR A 340 -25.10 1.39 7.90
C THR A 340 -24.64 1.48 9.35
N HIS A 341 -24.22 2.65 9.81
CA HIS A 341 -23.78 2.88 11.19
C HIS A 341 -24.95 2.75 12.17
N MET A 342 -26.11 3.30 11.83
CA MET A 342 -27.31 3.21 12.68
C MET A 342 -27.88 1.79 12.76
N GLU A 343 -27.83 1.03 11.67
CA GLU A 343 -28.16 -0.41 11.69
C GLU A 343 -27.24 -1.18 12.64
N ALA A 344 -25.92 -0.99 12.51
CA ALA A 344 -24.95 -1.63 13.40
C ALA A 344 -25.13 -1.19 14.86
N LEU A 345 -25.41 0.09 15.13
CA LEU A 345 -25.72 0.57 16.48
C LEU A 345 -26.93 -0.14 17.10
N ALA A 346 -27.96 -0.43 16.32
CA ALA A 346 -29.11 -1.19 16.79
C ALA A 346 -28.71 -2.64 17.16
N GLU A 347 -27.88 -3.30 16.36
CA GLU A 347 -27.34 -4.63 16.66
C GLU A 347 -26.54 -4.63 17.98
N HIS A 348 -25.68 -3.63 18.18
CA HIS A 348 -24.91 -3.48 19.42
C HIS A 348 -25.78 -3.18 20.64
N ALA A 349 -26.85 -2.38 20.47
CA ALA A 349 -27.83 -2.13 21.52
C ALA A 349 -28.60 -3.41 21.92
N GLU A 350 -28.98 -4.25 20.95
CA GLU A 350 -29.57 -5.57 21.22
C GLU A 350 -28.61 -6.50 21.99
N ALA A 351 -27.31 -6.37 21.76
CA ALA A 351 -26.26 -7.04 22.52
C ALA A 351 -26.00 -6.43 23.91
N GLY A 352 -26.75 -5.38 24.30
CA GLY A 352 -26.66 -4.75 25.61
C GLY A 352 -25.54 -3.72 25.76
N ARG A 353 -24.97 -3.22 24.66
CA ARG A 353 -23.95 -2.16 24.67
C ARG A 353 -24.61 -0.81 24.47
N ALA A 354 -24.36 0.12 25.39
CA ALA A 354 -24.90 1.47 25.29
C ALA A 354 -23.86 2.42 24.69
N PRO A 355 -24.20 3.24 23.67
CA PRO A 355 -23.28 4.23 23.17
C PRO A 355 -23.00 5.30 24.23
N VAL A 356 -21.75 5.72 24.33
CA VAL A 356 -21.30 6.84 25.16
C VAL A 356 -21.49 8.12 24.36
N GLU A 357 -22.10 9.14 24.98
CA GLU A 357 -22.30 10.43 24.33
C GLU A 357 -20.94 11.02 23.89
N PRO A 358 -20.77 11.34 22.60
CA PRO A 358 -19.51 11.84 22.09
C PRO A 358 -19.23 13.24 22.63
N GLY A 359 -17.96 13.52 22.96
CA GLY A 359 -17.53 14.86 23.34
C GLY A 359 -17.71 15.84 22.17
N THR A 360 -18.40 16.97 22.39
CA THR A 360 -18.67 18.00 21.38
C THR A 360 -17.55 19.04 21.26
N THR A 361 -16.31 18.62 21.53
CA THR A 361 -15.14 19.49 21.46
C THR A 361 -14.08 18.85 20.58
N ARG A 362 -13.22 19.66 19.98
CA ARG A 362 -12.07 19.18 19.19
C ARG A 362 -11.21 18.18 19.97
N LEU A 363 -10.92 18.49 21.24
CA LEU A 363 -10.15 17.59 22.11
C LEU A 363 -10.85 16.24 22.31
N GLY A 364 -12.19 16.23 22.43
CA GLY A 364 -12.95 14.99 22.57
C GLY A 364 -12.87 14.07 21.36
N VAL A 365 -12.74 14.61 20.14
CA VAL A 365 -12.47 13.81 18.93
C VAL A 365 -11.04 13.29 18.93
N ILE A 366 -10.07 14.13 19.29
CA ILE A 366 -8.65 13.74 19.38
C ILE A 366 -8.47 12.57 20.36
N GLU A 367 -9.03 12.69 21.56
CA GLU A 367 -8.99 11.63 22.59
C GLU A 367 -9.64 10.32 22.10
N ALA A 368 -10.75 10.43 21.35
CA ALA A 368 -11.43 9.28 20.78
C ALA A 368 -10.58 8.55 19.71
N ILE A 369 -9.89 9.30 18.85
CA ILE A 369 -8.95 8.76 17.85
C ILE A 369 -7.76 8.10 18.54
N ASP A 370 -7.17 8.76 19.54
CA ASP A 370 -6.00 8.24 20.28
C ASP A 370 -6.34 6.92 20.98
N GLU A 371 -7.48 6.84 21.66
CA GLU A 371 -7.98 5.63 22.32
C GLU A 371 -8.23 4.48 21.33
N PHE A 372 -8.74 4.78 20.13
CA PHE A 372 -8.94 3.80 19.07
C PHE A 372 -7.60 3.24 18.56
N LEU A 373 -6.66 4.14 18.23
CA LEU A 373 -5.35 3.75 17.71
C LEU A 373 -4.51 2.98 18.74
N ALA A 374 -4.62 3.34 20.03
CA ALA A 374 -3.99 2.60 21.12
C ALA A 374 -4.50 1.16 21.19
N ARG A 375 -5.81 0.94 21.09
CA ARG A 375 -6.38 -0.42 21.14
C ARG A 375 -5.99 -1.28 19.94
N GLN A 376 -5.88 -0.69 18.76
CA GLN A 376 -5.52 -1.41 17.53
C GLN A 376 -4.09 -2.00 17.59
N GLN A 377 -3.23 -1.49 18.47
CA GLN A 377 -1.81 -1.81 18.50
C GLN A 377 -1.41 -2.66 19.72
N GLY A 378 -2.38 -3.11 20.52
CA GLY A 378 -2.17 -3.95 21.72
C GLY A 378 -1.59 -3.20 22.90
#